data_AF-A0A1A8LN09-F1
#
_entry.id   AF-A0A1A8LN09-F1
#
_cell.length_a   1.000
_cell.length_b   1.000
_cell.length_c   1.000
_cell.angle_alpha   90.00
_cell.angle_beta   90.00
_cell.angle_gamma   90.00
#
_symmetry.space_group_name_H-M   'P 1'
#
loop_
_entity.id
_entity.type
_entity.pdbx_description
1 polymer ?
#
loop_
_entity_poly.entity_id
_entity_poly.type
_entity_poly.pdbx_seq_one_letter_code
_entity_poly.pdbx_strand_id
1 'polypeptide(L)'
;MALRVVSFSALRVGPDFWVNNGRTFVTTAFLRRRVPPQGPMPNEEIDVANLESLEKYRSYTRYFRQAEEAKNKPVWWKTYRSHVEKADPEHGAERVDIGLPYHQTSRTKEVRARKQVMKDNKRSVELERASRLRTLRISLDGVEETWRKTTAPFHLKKLADHYGVFRDLFPMAYFLPQVTLHISYGQENRDQVHHGNRLTPTEAASVPQISFAAEEDSLWTLLLTCPDEHLVDSEAEYVHWLVGNIPGGAVQDGEELCHYLPPFPCRGTGFHRYVFVLFKQDARISFQEDIRPSPCSSLVDRTFKTVDFYRKHQDSMTPAGLAFFQSQWDQSVTSTFHHTLNMKEPVFEFIRPPVYHPPQVKFPHGKPLRYLDRYRDGKEHTYGKY
;
A
#
# COMPACT_ATOMS: atom_id res chain seq x y z
N MET A 1 -48.97 18.30 28.10
CA MET A 1 -50.14 19.20 28.01
C MET A 1 -49.76 20.54 28.60
N ALA A 2 -49.71 21.60 27.79
CA ALA A 2 -49.76 22.98 28.28
C ALA A 2 -50.33 23.84 27.14
N LEU A 3 -51.52 24.39 27.38
CA LEU A 3 -52.35 25.13 26.44
C LEU A 3 -51.71 26.47 26.06
N ARG A 4 -51.83 26.82 24.78
CA ARG A 4 -51.62 28.17 24.26
C ARG A 4 -52.80 29.06 24.62
N VAL A 5 -52.54 30.27 25.10
CA VAL A 5 -53.47 31.39 25.00
C VAL A 5 -52.75 32.50 24.24
N VAL A 6 -53.29 32.88 23.09
CA VAL A 6 -52.88 34.07 22.33
C VAL A 6 -53.96 35.11 22.57
N SER A 7 -53.63 36.17 23.28
CA SER A 7 -54.46 37.35 23.41
C SER A 7 -54.20 38.30 22.24
N PHE A 8 -55.22 38.54 21.41
CA PHE A 8 -55.24 39.64 20.46
C PHE A 8 -55.84 40.88 21.13
N SER A 9 -55.14 42.01 21.07
CA SER A 9 -55.73 43.33 21.29
C SER A 9 -55.67 44.12 19.99
N ALA A 10 -56.84 44.39 19.42
CA ALA A 10 -57.02 45.36 18.36
C ALA A 10 -57.46 46.68 18.99
N LEU A 11 -56.66 47.72 18.85
CA LEU A 11 -57.06 49.09 19.12
C LEU A 11 -57.28 49.78 17.78
N ARG A 12 -58.54 50.05 17.44
CA ARG A 12 -58.93 50.98 16.37
C ARG A 12 -58.84 52.40 16.91
N VAL A 13 -58.16 53.26 16.17
CA VAL A 13 -58.47 54.70 16.08
C VAL A 13 -58.47 55.01 14.59
N GLY A 14 -59.61 55.46 14.06
CA GLY A 14 -59.71 56.07 12.72
C GLY A 14 -59.67 57.59 12.81
N PRO A 15 -60.11 58.34 11.80
CA PRO A 15 -60.18 58.03 10.37
C PRO A 15 -59.17 58.90 9.59
N ASP A 16 -58.74 58.48 8.41
CA ASP A 16 -58.63 59.38 7.26
C ASP A 16 -58.35 58.56 6.01
N PHE A 17 -59.20 58.81 5.01
CA PHE A 17 -59.09 58.28 3.67
C PHE A 17 -57.71 58.61 3.11
N TRP A 18 -57.04 57.63 2.51
CA TRP A 18 -56.39 57.65 1.20
C TRP A 18 -55.47 56.42 1.11
N VAL A 19 -55.57 55.72 -0.02
CA VAL A 19 -54.91 54.44 -0.33
C VAL A 19 -53.41 54.56 -0.11
N ASN A 20 -52.88 53.82 0.87
CA ASN A 20 -51.43 53.63 1.02
C ASN A 20 -51.13 52.14 0.98
N ASN A 21 -50.59 51.67 -0.15
CA ASN A 21 -50.01 50.34 -0.30
C ASN A 21 -48.73 50.25 0.56
N GLY A 22 -48.93 50.09 1.87
CA GLY A 22 -47.86 49.77 2.81
C GLY A 22 -47.37 48.36 2.56
N ARG A 23 -46.20 48.23 1.91
CA ARG A 23 -45.44 46.98 1.90
C ARG A 23 -45.19 46.56 3.35
N THR A 24 -45.86 45.51 3.79
CA THR A 24 -45.52 44.82 5.04
C THR A 24 -44.11 44.26 4.90
N PHE A 25 -43.13 44.94 5.52
CA PHE A 25 -41.84 44.34 5.81
C PHE A 25 -42.08 43.25 6.86
N VAL A 26 -42.20 42.01 6.40
CA VAL A 26 -42.09 40.84 7.28
C VAL A 26 -40.61 40.70 7.61
N THR A 27 -40.21 41.24 8.75
CA THR A 27 -38.95 40.86 9.40
C THR A 27 -39.12 39.42 9.92
N THR A 28 -38.81 38.44 9.07
CA THR A 28 -38.61 37.06 9.54
C THR A 28 -37.34 37.05 10.39
N ALA A 29 -37.49 37.20 11.70
CA ALA A 29 -36.43 36.84 12.63
C ALA A 29 -36.18 35.34 12.50
N PHE A 30 -35.06 34.96 11.86
CA PHE A 30 -34.57 33.59 11.91
C PHE A 30 -34.24 33.26 13.38
N LEU A 31 -35.21 32.68 14.09
CA LEU A 31 -34.94 31.93 15.30
C LEU A 31 -33.94 30.83 14.90
N ARG A 32 -32.67 30.98 15.30
CA ARG A 32 -31.61 29.97 15.10
C ARG A 32 -32.13 28.63 15.61
N ARG A 33 -32.51 27.74 14.68
CA ARG A 33 -32.91 26.36 14.99
C ARG A 33 -31.64 25.60 15.42
N ARG A 34 -31.38 25.53 16.73
CA ARG A 34 -30.27 24.75 17.28
C ARG A 34 -30.66 23.28 17.31
N VAL A 35 -29.75 22.41 16.87
CA VAL A 35 -29.90 20.94 16.90
C VAL A 35 -28.95 20.42 17.99
N PRO A 36 -29.41 19.53 18.89
CA PRO A 36 -28.51 18.93 19.89
C PRO A 36 -27.43 18.08 19.21
N PRO A 37 -26.24 17.94 19.83
CA PRO A 37 -25.19 17.08 19.29
C PRO A 37 -25.64 15.62 19.28
N GLN A 38 -25.14 14.84 18.32
CA GLN A 38 -25.52 13.43 18.17
C GLN A 38 -24.70 12.48 19.05
N GLY A 39 -23.68 13.00 19.72
CA GLY A 39 -22.84 12.28 20.66
C GLY A 39 -22.09 13.25 21.56
N PRO A 40 -21.19 12.76 22.44
CA PRO A 40 -20.43 13.62 23.34
C PRO A 40 -19.59 14.61 22.54
N MET A 41 -19.53 15.86 23.02
CA MET A 41 -18.67 16.88 22.44
C MET A 41 -17.24 16.76 22.98
N PRO A 42 -16.22 17.20 22.23
CA PRO A 42 -14.88 17.32 22.76
C PRO A 42 -14.87 18.17 24.03
N ASN A 43 -14.05 17.78 25.00
CA ASN A 43 -13.76 18.55 26.21
C ASN A 43 -14.95 18.79 27.16
N GLU A 44 -16.06 18.03 27.04
CA GLU A 44 -17.17 18.10 28.01
C GLU A 44 -16.75 17.65 29.42
N GLU A 45 -15.72 16.80 29.50
CA GLU A 45 -15.17 16.27 30.75
C GLU A 45 -14.31 17.31 31.52
N ILE A 46 -13.98 18.44 30.90
CA ILE A 46 -13.15 19.48 31.54
C ILE A 46 -14.02 20.26 32.53
N ASP A 47 -13.68 20.19 33.81
CA ASP A 47 -14.29 21.04 34.84
C ASP A 47 -13.90 22.51 34.63
N VAL A 48 -14.85 23.29 34.09
CA VAL A 48 -14.67 24.72 33.80
C VAL A 48 -14.74 25.56 35.08
N ALA A 49 -15.31 25.05 36.18
CA ALA A 49 -15.44 25.80 37.42
C ALA A 49 -14.08 26.06 38.09
N ASN A 50 -13.14 25.12 37.96
CA ASN A 50 -11.81 25.19 38.58
C ASN A 50 -10.69 25.18 37.54
N LEU A 51 -10.72 26.14 36.61
CA LEU A 51 -9.74 26.24 35.52
C LEU A 51 -8.29 26.42 35.99
N GLU A 52 -8.06 27.07 37.13
CA GLU A 52 -6.72 27.39 37.63
C GLU A 52 -6.01 26.17 38.25
N SER A 53 -6.76 25.23 38.82
CA SER A 53 -6.21 24.01 39.41
C SER A 53 -5.90 22.90 38.38
N LEU A 54 -6.37 23.06 37.13
CA LEU A 54 -6.16 22.05 36.09
C LEU A 54 -4.71 22.02 35.59
N GLU A 55 -4.18 20.81 35.45
CA GLU A 55 -2.85 20.60 34.89
C GLU A 55 -2.81 21.05 33.42
N LYS A 56 -2.04 22.11 33.14
CA LYS A 56 -1.87 22.64 31.78
C LYS A 56 -0.85 21.80 31.01
N TYR A 57 -0.98 21.81 29.68
CA TYR A 57 -0.05 21.09 28.80
C TYR A 57 1.41 21.49 28.98
N ARG A 58 1.69 22.80 29.09
CA ARG A 58 3.04 23.39 29.30
C ARG A 58 4.09 23.07 28.22
N SER A 59 3.80 22.17 27.28
CA SER A 59 4.62 21.89 26.10
C SER A 59 3.74 21.54 24.90
N TYR A 60 4.20 21.93 23.73
CA TYR A 60 3.54 21.59 22.47
C TYR A 60 3.50 20.07 22.24
N THR A 61 4.59 19.36 22.58
CA THR A 61 4.70 17.90 22.37
C THR A 61 3.67 17.11 23.17
N ARG A 62 3.39 17.52 24.41
CA ARG A 62 2.37 16.89 25.25
C ARG A 62 0.97 17.07 24.67
N TYR A 63 0.66 18.29 24.22
CA TYR A 63 -0.59 18.58 23.52
C TYR A 63 -0.69 17.76 22.23
N PHE A 64 0.35 17.77 21.40
CA PHE A 64 0.37 17.10 20.10
C PHE A 64 0.11 15.60 20.23
N ARG A 65 0.73 14.93 21.21
CA ARG A 65 0.47 13.51 21.49
C ARG A 65 -1.00 13.22 21.82
N GLN A 66 -1.61 14.05 22.66
CA GLN A 66 -3.04 13.89 22.97
C GLN A 66 -3.93 14.20 21.77
N ALA A 67 -3.56 15.16 20.94
CA ALA A 67 -4.28 15.48 19.71
C ALA A 67 -4.21 14.33 18.69
N GLU A 68 -3.06 13.65 18.55
CA GLU A 68 -2.93 12.44 17.71
C GLU A 68 -3.79 11.28 18.24
N GLU A 69 -3.77 11.05 19.55
CA GLU A 69 -4.62 10.04 20.19
C GLU A 69 -6.11 10.34 19.97
N ALA A 70 -6.53 11.61 20.10
CA ALA A 70 -7.90 12.03 19.83
C ALA A 70 -8.28 11.88 18.35
N LYS A 71 -7.36 12.15 17.42
CA LYS A 71 -7.56 12.00 15.96
C LYS A 71 -7.85 10.54 15.56
N ASN A 72 -7.29 9.57 16.29
CA ASN A 72 -7.46 8.15 15.97
C ASN A 72 -8.74 7.54 16.54
N LYS A 73 -9.44 8.24 17.45
CA LYS A 73 -10.70 7.77 18.03
C LYS A 73 -11.84 7.86 17.02
N PRO A 74 -12.77 6.89 17.01
CA PRO A 74 -13.97 6.98 16.19
C PRO A 74 -14.84 8.13 16.69
N VAL A 75 -15.39 8.92 15.77
CA VAL A 75 -16.26 10.05 16.11
C VAL A 75 -17.48 10.12 15.21
N TRP A 76 -18.56 10.71 15.73
CA TRP A 76 -19.86 10.80 15.06
C TRP A 76 -19.94 11.86 13.96
N TRP A 77 -19.07 12.89 13.98
CA TRP A 77 -19.00 13.88 12.90
C TRP A 77 -18.14 13.41 11.73
N LYS A 78 -18.25 14.11 10.59
CA LYS A 78 -17.45 13.80 9.40
C LYS A 78 -15.97 14.04 9.67
N THR A 79 -15.16 13.03 9.39
CA THR A 79 -13.69 13.09 9.51
C THR A 79 -13.04 12.89 8.15
N TYR A 80 -11.84 13.44 7.97
CA TYR A 80 -11.00 13.15 6.80
C TYR A 80 -10.82 11.65 6.61
N ARG A 81 -10.55 10.93 7.71
CA ARG A 81 -10.39 9.47 7.73
C ARG A 81 -11.62 8.77 7.15
N SER A 82 -12.83 9.13 7.58
CA SER A 82 -14.06 8.55 7.03
C SER A 82 -14.23 8.78 5.52
N HIS A 83 -13.76 9.90 4.98
CA HIS A 83 -13.79 10.14 3.54
C HIS A 83 -12.81 9.26 2.78
N VAL A 84 -11.59 9.07 3.31
CA VAL A 84 -10.58 8.20 2.70
C VAL A 84 -11.01 6.74 2.80
N GLU A 85 -11.47 6.30 3.96
CA GLU A 85 -11.92 4.92 4.20
C GLU A 85 -13.15 4.55 3.35
N LYS A 86 -14.09 5.47 3.11
CA LYS A 86 -15.23 5.22 2.22
C LYS A 86 -14.85 5.16 0.74
N ALA A 87 -13.73 5.77 0.36
CA ALA A 87 -13.24 5.72 -1.01
C ALA A 87 -12.47 4.43 -1.31
N ASP A 88 -11.99 3.75 -0.27
CA ASP A 88 -11.28 2.49 -0.37
C ASP A 88 -12.29 1.32 -0.43
N PRO A 89 -12.39 0.60 -1.56
CA PRO A 89 -13.37 -0.47 -1.76
C PRO A 89 -13.13 -1.68 -0.85
N GLU A 90 -11.93 -1.85 -0.30
CA GLU A 90 -11.55 -2.98 0.56
C GLU A 90 -11.56 -2.62 2.06
N HIS A 91 -11.95 -1.38 2.41
CA HIS A 91 -11.91 -0.95 3.79
C HIS A 91 -12.91 -1.73 4.66
N GLY A 92 -12.37 -2.41 5.68
CA GLY A 92 -13.17 -3.20 6.64
C GLY A 92 -13.38 -4.66 6.25
N ALA A 93 -12.79 -5.11 5.15
CA ALA A 93 -12.82 -6.52 4.76
C ALA A 93 -11.95 -7.36 5.73
N GLU A 94 -12.53 -8.41 6.31
CA GLU A 94 -11.78 -9.35 7.14
C GLU A 94 -10.82 -10.15 6.26
N ARG A 95 -9.53 -10.08 6.57
CA ARG A 95 -8.50 -10.80 5.82
C ARG A 95 -8.15 -12.12 6.49
N VAL A 96 -8.03 -13.16 5.69
CA VAL A 96 -7.70 -14.51 6.16
C VAL A 96 -6.18 -14.72 6.18
N ASP A 97 -5.67 -15.35 7.24
CA ASP A 97 -4.28 -15.79 7.29
C ASP A 97 -4.16 -17.16 6.60
N ILE A 98 -3.45 -17.21 5.48
CA ILE A 98 -3.20 -18.43 4.69
C ILE A 98 -1.77 -18.96 4.91
N GLY A 99 -1.02 -18.39 5.85
CA GLY A 99 0.37 -18.76 6.10
C GLY A 99 0.56 -19.98 6.99
N LEU A 100 1.83 -20.38 7.11
CA LEU A 100 2.25 -21.35 8.12
C LEU A 100 1.90 -20.88 9.55
N PRO A 101 1.63 -21.82 10.48
CA PRO A 101 1.34 -21.47 11.86
C PRO A 101 2.57 -20.80 12.52
N TYR A 102 2.36 -19.68 13.22
CA TYR A 102 3.44 -18.96 13.89
C TYR A 102 3.81 -19.64 15.21
N HIS A 103 5.02 -20.21 15.30
CA HIS A 103 5.51 -20.83 16.52
C HIS A 103 5.92 -19.77 17.56
N GLN A 104 5.09 -19.59 18.59
CA GLN A 104 5.41 -18.70 19.72
C GLN A 104 6.33 -19.38 20.72
N THR A 105 7.52 -18.82 20.89
CA THR A 105 8.42 -19.15 22.00
C THR A 105 7.80 -18.74 23.34
N SER A 106 8.20 -19.42 24.42
CA SER A 106 7.74 -19.08 25.77
C SER A 106 8.21 -17.67 26.18
N ARG A 107 7.30 -16.70 26.15
CA ARG A 107 7.53 -15.28 26.52
C ARG A 107 8.31 -15.10 27.82
N THR A 108 8.02 -15.92 28.85
CA THR A 108 8.70 -15.84 30.15
C THR A 108 10.21 -16.14 30.04
N LYS A 109 10.60 -17.12 29.22
CA LYS A 109 12.00 -17.48 28.98
C LYS A 109 12.71 -16.37 28.22
N GLU A 110 12.09 -15.83 27.17
CA GLU A 110 12.65 -14.73 26.38
C GLU A 110 12.87 -13.47 27.21
N VAL A 111 11.85 -13.06 27.99
CA VAL A 111 11.95 -11.87 28.84
C VAL A 111 13.04 -12.03 29.90
N ARG A 112 13.19 -13.24 30.46
CA ARG A 112 14.27 -13.54 31.41
C ARG A 112 15.64 -13.41 30.75
N ALA A 113 15.84 -14.01 29.57
CA ALA A 113 17.09 -13.92 28.83
C ALA A 113 17.43 -12.47 28.44
N ARG A 114 16.46 -11.71 27.91
CA ARG A 114 16.64 -10.28 27.56
C ARG A 114 16.99 -9.44 28.78
N LYS A 115 16.32 -9.67 29.93
CA LYS A 115 16.64 -8.96 31.18
C LYS A 115 18.05 -9.26 31.67
N GLN A 116 18.52 -10.50 31.51
CA GLN A 116 19.88 -10.89 31.88
C GLN A 116 20.91 -10.15 31.02
N VAL A 117 20.75 -10.19 29.69
CA VAL A 117 21.61 -9.44 28.74
C VAL A 117 21.61 -7.94 29.07
N MET A 118 20.45 -7.34 29.34
CA MET A 118 20.37 -5.92 29.74
C MET A 118 21.10 -5.64 31.07
N LYS A 119 21.03 -6.55 32.05
CA LYS A 119 21.76 -6.41 33.32
C LYS A 119 23.27 -6.47 33.09
N ASP A 120 23.72 -7.40 32.26
CA ASP A 120 25.15 -7.60 31.99
C ASP A 120 25.72 -6.42 31.20
N ASN A 121 24.97 -5.91 30.20
CA ASN A 121 25.34 -4.69 29.49
C ASN A 121 25.43 -3.46 30.41
N LYS A 122 24.49 -3.32 31.36
CA LYS A 122 24.51 -2.21 32.33
C LYS A 122 25.60 -2.33 33.40
N ARG A 123 26.11 -3.54 33.66
CA ARG A 123 27.24 -3.77 34.57
C ARG A 123 28.58 -3.40 33.93
N SER A 124 28.66 -3.39 32.60
CA SER A 124 29.88 -3.02 31.88
C SER A 124 30.14 -1.52 31.97
N VAL A 125 31.25 -1.16 32.62
CA VAL A 125 31.73 0.22 32.74
C VAL A 125 32.16 0.77 31.38
N GLU A 126 32.67 -0.09 30.50
CA GLU A 126 33.11 0.30 29.15
C GLU A 126 31.93 0.73 28.27
N LEU A 127 30.83 -0.02 28.31
CA LEU A 127 29.60 0.32 27.58
C LEU A 127 28.97 1.61 28.12
N GLU A 128 28.98 1.82 29.44
CA GLU A 128 28.53 3.08 30.05
C GLU A 128 29.37 4.25 29.55
N ARG A 129 30.70 4.13 29.61
CA ARG A 129 31.62 5.19 29.17
C ARG A 129 31.46 5.49 27.69
N ALA A 130 31.37 4.46 26.85
CA ALA A 130 31.17 4.60 25.40
C ALA A 130 29.81 5.24 25.07
N SER A 131 28.76 4.91 25.81
CA SER A 131 27.44 5.54 25.66
C SER A 131 27.48 7.01 26.07
N ARG A 132 28.09 7.34 27.21
CA ARG A 132 28.24 8.72 27.70
C ARG A 132 29.04 9.60 26.74
N LEU A 133 30.11 9.05 26.15
CA LEU A 133 30.94 9.74 25.15
C LEU A 133 30.36 9.67 23.73
N ARG A 134 29.22 8.99 23.52
CA ARG A 134 28.58 8.79 22.21
C ARG A 134 29.49 8.10 21.18
N THR A 135 30.39 7.24 21.63
CA THR A 135 31.31 6.45 20.78
C THR A 135 30.84 5.01 20.58
N LEU A 136 29.79 4.58 21.28
CA LEU A 136 29.23 3.23 21.16
C LEU A 136 28.74 2.96 19.73
N ARG A 137 29.23 1.86 19.15
CA ARG A 137 28.78 1.34 17.84
C ARG A 137 28.09 0.01 18.03
N ILE A 138 27.04 -0.21 17.24
CA ILE A 138 26.27 -1.46 17.23
C ILE A 138 26.62 -2.17 15.92
N SER A 139 26.92 -3.47 15.99
CA SER A 139 27.12 -4.30 14.80
C SER A 139 25.80 -4.41 14.04
N LEU A 140 25.80 -3.97 12.78
CA LEU A 140 24.62 -4.05 11.92
C LEU A 140 24.28 -5.50 11.56
N ASP A 141 25.29 -6.32 11.28
CA ASP A 141 25.11 -7.73 10.93
C ASP A 141 24.40 -8.51 12.05
N GLY A 142 24.79 -8.28 13.31
CA GLY A 142 24.13 -8.90 14.46
C GLY A 142 22.70 -8.40 14.69
N VAL A 143 22.43 -7.12 14.40
CA VAL A 143 21.07 -6.57 14.43
C VAL A 143 20.21 -7.20 13.35
N GLU A 144 20.77 -7.38 12.15
CA GLU A 144 20.06 -8.00 11.04
C GLU A 144 19.74 -9.47 11.31
N GLU A 145 20.71 -10.25 11.81
CA GLU A 145 20.48 -11.66 12.14
C GLU A 145 19.41 -11.83 13.24
N THR A 146 19.46 -10.99 14.27
CA THR A 146 18.45 -11.00 15.34
C THR A 146 17.08 -10.54 14.85
N TRP A 147 17.02 -9.54 13.96
CA TRP A 147 15.80 -9.07 13.32
C TRP A 147 15.16 -10.15 12.45
N ARG A 148 15.96 -10.83 11.60
CA ARG A 148 15.53 -11.94 10.72
C ARG A 148 14.85 -13.05 11.52
N LYS A 149 15.39 -13.40 12.69
CA LYS A 149 14.85 -14.47 13.55
C LYS A 149 13.61 -14.07 14.36
N THR A 150 13.34 -12.77 14.55
CA THR A 150 12.33 -12.31 15.51
C THR A 150 11.19 -11.52 14.86
N THR A 151 11.46 -10.30 14.41
CA THR A 151 10.44 -9.33 13.97
C THR A 151 10.30 -9.24 12.46
N ALA A 152 11.22 -9.82 11.69
CA ALA A 152 11.22 -9.73 10.23
C ALA A 152 9.87 -10.13 9.62
N PRO A 153 9.24 -11.28 9.94
CA PRO A 153 7.97 -11.65 9.30
C PRO A 153 6.87 -10.59 9.41
N PHE A 154 6.78 -9.88 10.54
CA PHE A 154 5.80 -8.81 10.75
C PHE A 154 6.13 -7.55 9.96
N HIS A 155 7.42 -7.21 9.84
CA HIS A 155 7.85 -6.07 9.04
C HIS A 155 7.66 -6.35 7.55
N LEU A 156 7.98 -7.57 7.11
CA LEU A 156 7.78 -8.02 5.74
C LEU A 156 6.31 -8.03 5.36
N LYS A 157 5.42 -8.49 6.26
CA LYS A 157 3.98 -8.36 6.05
C LYS A 157 3.57 -6.90 5.81
N LYS A 158 4.00 -5.98 6.67
CA LYS A 158 3.69 -4.54 6.52
C LYS A 158 4.24 -3.96 5.22
N LEU A 159 5.44 -4.39 4.81
CA LEU A 159 6.01 -3.97 3.53
C LEU A 159 5.20 -4.53 2.36
N ALA A 160 4.86 -5.81 2.37
CA ALA A 160 4.04 -6.42 1.33
C ALA A 160 2.65 -5.76 1.23
N ASP A 161 2.03 -5.39 2.36
CA ASP A 161 0.81 -4.58 2.40
C ASP A 161 1.02 -3.20 1.78
N HIS A 162 2.11 -2.50 2.14
CA HIS A 162 2.44 -1.18 1.60
C HIS A 162 2.65 -1.21 0.08
N TYR A 163 3.34 -2.24 -0.41
CA TYR A 163 3.58 -2.41 -1.83
C TYR A 163 2.36 -2.98 -2.57
N GLY A 164 1.28 -3.40 -1.89
CA GLY A 164 0.09 -3.98 -2.53
C GLY A 164 0.25 -5.43 -2.99
N VAL A 165 1.31 -6.13 -2.56
CA VAL A 165 1.62 -7.50 -3.01
C VAL A 165 0.49 -8.47 -2.64
N PHE A 166 -0.01 -8.41 -1.41
CA PHE A 166 -1.10 -9.30 -1.00
C PHE A 166 -2.42 -8.95 -1.69
N ARG A 167 -2.70 -7.66 -1.91
CA ARG A 167 -3.93 -7.25 -2.59
C ARG A 167 -3.99 -7.85 -4.00
N ASP A 168 -2.87 -7.80 -4.72
CA ASP A 168 -2.83 -8.21 -6.12
C ASP A 168 -2.68 -9.75 -6.26
N LEU A 169 -1.82 -10.39 -5.47
CA LEU A 169 -1.57 -11.84 -5.57
C LEU A 169 -2.54 -12.73 -4.78
N PHE A 170 -3.10 -12.22 -3.68
CA PHE A 170 -3.92 -12.97 -2.72
C PHE A 170 -5.04 -12.08 -2.15
N PRO A 171 -6.04 -11.69 -2.98
CA PRO A 171 -7.08 -10.76 -2.55
C PRO A 171 -7.80 -11.32 -1.32
N MET A 172 -8.06 -10.45 -0.35
CA MET A 172 -8.68 -10.81 0.95
C MET A 172 -7.84 -11.74 1.85
N ALA A 173 -6.60 -12.05 1.50
CA ALA A 173 -5.73 -12.91 2.30
C ALA A 173 -4.39 -12.23 2.64
N TYR A 174 -3.68 -12.81 3.59
CA TYR A 174 -2.29 -12.50 3.89
C TYR A 174 -1.60 -13.74 4.45
N PHE A 175 -0.27 -13.71 4.48
CA PHE A 175 0.49 -14.66 5.27
C PHE A 175 1.68 -13.97 5.93
N LEU A 176 2.22 -14.60 6.97
CA LEU A 176 3.50 -14.18 7.57
C LEU A 176 4.63 -14.94 6.88
N PRO A 177 5.57 -14.25 6.20
CA PRO A 177 6.72 -14.91 5.58
C PRO A 177 7.69 -15.34 6.69
N GLN A 178 7.56 -16.60 7.13
CA GLN A 178 8.39 -17.18 8.18
C GLN A 178 9.74 -17.66 7.64
N VAL A 179 9.76 -18.12 6.40
CA VAL A 179 10.98 -18.61 5.74
C VAL A 179 11.62 -17.44 5.01
N THR A 180 12.85 -17.11 5.40
CA THR A 180 13.62 -16.04 4.76
C THR A 180 14.24 -16.57 3.47
N LEU A 181 13.94 -15.92 2.36
CA LEU A 181 14.54 -16.18 1.06
C LEU A 181 15.78 -15.33 0.87
N HIS A 182 16.90 -15.96 0.50
CA HIS A 182 18.11 -15.29 0.07
C HIS A 182 18.28 -15.50 -1.43
N ILE A 183 18.10 -14.43 -2.19
CA ILE A 183 18.10 -14.44 -3.66
C ILE A 183 19.17 -13.47 -4.13
N SER A 184 20.09 -13.93 -4.97
CA SER A 184 21.18 -13.12 -5.53
C SER A 184 21.34 -13.38 -7.02
N TYR A 185 21.35 -12.31 -7.82
CA TYR A 185 21.56 -12.40 -9.27
C TYR A 185 23.04 -12.40 -9.68
N GLY A 186 23.92 -11.93 -8.79
CA GLY A 186 25.37 -11.89 -9.00
C GLY A 186 26.14 -12.33 -7.75
N GLN A 187 27.47 -12.37 -7.87
CA GLN A 187 28.36 -12.66 -6.73
C GLN A 187 28.54 -11.45 -5.80
N GLU A 188 28.18 -10.25 -6.25
CA GLU A 188 28.25 -9.04 -5.44
C GLU A 188 26.99 -8.86 -4.59
N ASN A 189 27.16 -8.40 -3.35
CA ASN A 189 26.04 -8.11 -2.44
C ASN A 189 25.06 -7.05 -2.97
N ARG A 190 25.43 -6.27 -4.01
CA ARG A 190 24.55 -5.27 -4.63
C ARG A 190 23.40 -5.90 -5.41
N ASP A 191 23.58 -7.13 -5.86
CA ASP A 191 22.63 -7.84 -6.72
C ASP A 191 21.69 -8.74 -5.90
N GLN A 192 21.63 -8.51 -4.57
CA GLN A 192 20.74 -9.23 -3.67
C GLN A 192 19.32 -8.66 -3.74
N VAL A 193 18.33 -9.54 -3.82
CA VAL A 193 16.91 -9.18 -3.69
C VAL A 193 16.58 -9.07 -2.21
N HIS A 194 15.93 -7.97 -1.85
CA HIS A 194 15.39 -7.73 -0.52
C HIS A 194 13.85 -7.63 -0.62
N HIS A 195 13.27 -6.50 -0.20
CA HIS A 195 11.82 -6.29 -0.11
C HIS A 195 11.45 -4.91 -0.68
N GLY A 196 11.66 -4.77 -1.99
CA GLY A 196 11.38 -3.56 -2.77
C GLY A 196 12.62 -2.74 -3.14
N ASN A 197 13.83 -3.30 -3.00
CA ASN A 197 15.01 -2.66 -3.57
C ASN A 197 14.94 -2.67 -5.10
N ARG A 198 15.71 -1.79 -5.73
CA ARG A 198 15.74 -1.65 -7.17
C ARG A 198 16.83 -2.54 -7.78
N LEU A 199 16.44 -3.35 -8.77
CA LEU A 199 17.36 -4.10 -9.63
C LEU A 199 17.02 -3.83 -11.09
N THR A 200 18.05 -3.70 -11.92
CA THR A 200 17.90 -3.47 -13.35
C THR A 200 17.61 -4.78 -14.09
N PRO A 201 16.89 -4.73 -15.23
CA PRO A 201 16.71 -5.90 -16.09
C PRO A 201 18.04 -6.53 -16.53
N THR A 202 19.07 -5.71 -16.73
CA THR A 202 20.45 -6.17 -17.03
C THR A 202 21.04 -7.02 -15.90
N GLU A 203 20.90 -6.59 -14.64
CA GLU A 203 21.35 -7.37 -13.47
C GLU A 203 20.53 -8.66 -13.32
N ALA A 204 19.23 -8.60 -13.61
CA ALA A 204 18.30 -9.72 -13.52
C ALA A 204 18.19 -10.55 -14.82
N ALA A 205 19.20 -10.50 -15.70
CA ALA A 205 19.15 -11.16 -17.00
C ALA A 205 19.23 -12.71 -16.90
N SER A 206 19.98 -13.22 -15.93
CA SER A 206 20.19 -14.65 -15.69
C SER A 206 19.36 -15.17 -14.51
N VAL A 207 19.19 -16.49 -14.42
CA VAL A 207 18.53 -17.15 -13.28
C VAL A 207 19.27 -16.80 -11.97
N PRO A 208 18.57 -16.36 -10.91
CA PRO A 208 19.21 -16.03 -9.65
C PRO A 208 19.62 -17.30 -8.87
N GLN A 209 20.61 -17.15 -8.00
CA GLN A 209 20.91 -18.13 -6.96
C GLN A 209 19.98 -17.92 -5.77
N ILE A 210 19.30 -19.00 -5.35
CA ILE A 210 18.32 -18.96 -4.27
C ILE A 210 18.71 -19.94 -3.18
N SER A 211 18.70 -19.47 -1.94
CA SER A 211 18.90 -20.29 -0.75
C SER A 211 17.89 -19.92 0.34
N PHE A 212 17.43 -20.93 1.06
CA PHE A 212 16.53 -20.77 2.20
C PHE A 212 16.71 -21.94 3.17
N ALA A 213 16.32 -21.72 4.42
CA ALA A 213 16.36 -22.77 5.43
C ALA A 213 15.20 -23.76 5.21
N ALA A 214 15.52 -25.00 4.86
CA ALA A 214 14.57 -26.08 4.59
C ALA A 214 14.98 -27.36 5.32
N GLU A 215 14.01 -28.20 5.63
CA GLU A 215 14.21 -29.55 6.16
C GLU A 215 14.56 -30.50 4.99
N GLU A 216 15.41 -31.50 5.20
CA GLU A 216 15.90 -32.37 4.11
C GLU A 216 14.77 -33.13 3.38
N ASP A 217 13.72 -33.53 4.10
CA ASP A 217 12.58 -34.26 3.57
C ASP A 217 11.40 -33.36 3.14
N SER A 218 11.59 -32.05 3.13
CA SER A 218 10.53 -31.09 2.77
C SER A 218 10.51 -30.79 1.29
N LEU A 219 9.32 -30.56 0.73
CA LEU A 219 9.13 -30.17 -0.66
C LEU A 219 8.67 -28.71 -0.75
N TRP A 220 9.18 -28.00 -1.75
CA TRP A 220 8.90 -26.57 -1.94
C TRP A 220 8.56 -26.24 -3.38
N THR A 221 7.82 -25.15 -3.56
CA THR A 221 7.52 -24.58 -4.88
C THR A 221 7.90 -23.11 -4.86
N LEU A 222 8.63 -22.68 -5.89
CA LEU A 222 9.06 -21.31 -6.06
C LEU A 222 8.36 -20.70 -7.27
N LEU A 223 7.76 -19.53 -7.07
CA LEU A 223 7.09 -18.74 -8.09
C LEU A 223 7.73 -17.36 -8.17
N LEU A 224 8.07 -16.90 -9.37
CA LEU A 224 8.42 -15.51 -9.69
C LEU A 224 7.37 -14.94 -10.65
N THR A 225 6.61 -13.95 -10.17
CA THR A 225 5.52 -13.33 -10.93
C THR A 225 5.62 -11.80 -10.93
N CYS A 226 5.04 -11.18 -11.95
CA CYS A 226 4.98 -9.73 -12.12
C CYS A 226 3.52 -9.28 -12.37
N PRO A 227 2.84 -8.69 -11.38
CA PRO A 227 1.47 -8.18 -11.55
C PRO A 227 1.38 -6.88 -12.36
N ASP A 228 2.49 -6.17 -12.59
CA ASP A 228 2.48 -4.83 -13.21
C ASP A 228 2.80 -4.85 -14.72
N GLU A 229 3.13 -6.01 -15.30
CA GLU A 229 3.73 -6.11 -16.64
C GLU A 229 2.78 -6.58 -17.75
N HIS A 230 1.59 -7.03 -17.40
CA HIS A 230 0.67 -7.57 -18.39
C HIS A 230 0.14 -6.47 -19.33
N LEU A 231 0.20 -6.75 -20.64
CA LEU A 231 -0.04 -5.77 -21.70
C LEU A 231 -1.51 -5.67 -22.12
N VAL A 232 -2.34 -6.64 -21.74
CA VAL A 232 -3.71 -6.79 -22.26
C VAL A 232 -4.73 -6.77 -21.14
N ASP A 233 -4.59 -7.65 -20.14
CA ASP A 233 -5.47 -7.71 -18.98
C ASP A 233 -4.79 -7.03 -17.77
N SER A 234 -5.52 -6.14 -17.09
CA SER A 234 -5.01 -5.44 -15.90
C SER A 234 -5.02 -6.30 -14.63
N GLU A 235 -5.76 -7.41 -14.63
CA GLU A 235 -5.87 -8.30 -13.46
C GLU A 235 -5.02 -9.57 -13.57
N ALA A 236 -4.39 -9.81 -14.73
CA ALA A 236 -3.52 -10.95 -14.92
C ALA A 236 -2.05 -10.54 -14.82
N GLU A 237 -1.22 -11.54 -14.53
CA GLU A 237 0.19 -11.41 -14.25
C GLU A 237 0.98 -12.19 -15.31
N TYR A 238 2.28 -11.90 -15.44
CA TYR A 238 3.19 -12.81 -16.13
C TYR A 238 4.03 -13.56 -15.11
N VAL A 239 4.10 -14.88 -15.26
CA VAL A 239 5.07 -15.69 -14.52
C VAL A 239 6.38 -15.78 -15.28
N HIS A 240 7.44 -15.34 -14.61
CA HIS A 240 8.79 -15.33 -15.13
C HIS A 240 9.48 -16.66 -14.85
N TRP A 241 9.21 -17.28 -13.70
CA TRP A 241 9.82 -18.54 -13.33
C TRP A 241 8.93 -19.31 -12.38
N LEU A 242 8.82 -20.63 -12.62
CA LEU A 242 8.05 -21.52 -11.75
C LEU A 242 8.77 -22.86 -11.65
N VAL A 243 9.12 -23.24 -10.43
CA VAL A 243 9.79 -24.51 -10.13
C VAL A 243 9.02 -25.19 -9.00
N GLY A 244 8.51 -26.39 -9.27
CA GLY A 244 7.76 -27.21 -8.33
C GLY A 244 8.61 -28.33 -7.74
N ASN A 245 8.11 -28.98 -6.67
CA ASN A 245 8.69 -30.19 -6.10
C ASN A 245 10.19 -30.10 -5.78
N ILE A 246 10.65 -28.94 -5.31
CA ILE A 246 12.04 -28.69 -4.92
C ILE A 246 12.35 -29.50 -3.65
N PRO A 247 13.30 -30.46 -3.68
CA PRO A 247 13.69 -31.21 -2.50
C PRO A 247 14.56 -30.36 -1.58
N GLY A 248 14.09 -30.14 -0.35
CA GLY A 248 14.75 -29.30 0.64
C GLY A 248 15.02 -27.89 0.12
N GLY A 249 16.28 -27.48 0.14
CA GLY A 249 16.73 -26.17 -0.35
C GLY A 249 17.34 -26.20 -1.76
N ALA A 250 17.34 -27.35 -2.45
CA ALA A 250 18.06 -27.54 -3.70
C ALA A 250 17.21 -27.17 -4.91
N VAL A 251 17.08 -25.87 -5.19
CA VAL A 251 16.23 -25.33 -6.28
C VAL A 251 16.56 -25.93 -7.66
N GLN A 252 17.81 -26.31 -7.89
CA GLN A 252 18.26 -26.92 -9.15
C GLN A 252 17.74 -28.34 -9.37
N ASP A 253 17.38 -29.05 -8.29
CA ASP A 253 16.85 -30.42 -8.35
C ASP A 253 15.31 -30.44 -8.45
N GLY A 254 14.67 -29.27 -8.46
CA GLY A 254 13.23 -29.14 -8.62
C GLY A 254 12.76 -29.36 -10.06
N GLU A 255 11.46 -29.59 -10.21
CA GLU A 255 10.81 -29.71 -11.51
C GLU A 255 10.54 -28.30 -12.07
N GLU A 256 11.27 -27.90 -13.11
CA GLU A 256 11.05 -26.62 -13.79
C GLU A 256 9.76 -26.67 -14.63
N LEU A 257 8.71 -26.00 -14.14
CA LEU A 257 7.39 -25.94 -14.79
C LEU A 257 7.34 -24.80 -15.82
N CYS A 258 8.03 -23.70 -15.55
CA CYS A 258 8.17 -22.58 -16.47
C CYS A 258 9.58 -22.01 -16.38
N HIS A 259 10.33 -22.09 -17.48
CA HIS A 259 11.69 -21.57 -17.53
C HIS A 259 11.78 -20.05 -17.27
N TYR A 260 12.92 -19.66 -16.70
CA TYR A 260 13.20 -18.27 -16.34
C TYR A 260 13.12 -17.33 -17.55
N LEU A 261 12.36 -16.25 -17.40
CA LEU A 261 12.31 -15.13 -18.33
C LEU A 261 12.82 -13.88 -17.60
N PRO A 262 13.85 -13.20 -18.10
CA PRO A 262 14.32 -11.97 -17.49
C PRO A 262 13.20 -10.91 -17.45
N PRO A 263 13.23 -9.99 -16.47
CA PRO A 263 12.36 -8.81 -16.44
C PRO A 263 12.35 -8.05 -17.76
N PHE A 264 11.18 -7.63 -18.25
CA PHE A 264 11.06 -6.83 -19.49
C PHE A 264 10.14 -5.61 -19.31
N PRO A 265 10.31 -4.80 -18.24
CA PRO A 265 9.40 -3.69 -17.96
C PRO A 265 9.36 -2.71 -19.13
N CYS A 266 8.16 -2.45 -19.64
CA CYS A 266 7.99 -1.66 -20.85
C CYS A 266 8.44 -0.20 -20.68
N ARG A 267 8.86 0.42 -21.77
CA ARG A 267 9.30 1.80 -21.71
C ARG A 267 8.12 2.72 -21.38
N GLY A 268 8.24 3.50 -20.31
CA GLY A 268 7.24 4.51 -19.92
C GLY A 268 6.12 4.02 -19.01
N THR A 269 6.13 2.75 -18.58
CA THR A 269 5.16 2.22 -17.58
C THR A 269 5.60 2.46 -16.14
N GLY A 270 6.88 2.75 -15.90
CA GLY A 270 7.42 3.09 -14.58
C GLY A 270 8.14 1.92 -13.91
N PHE A 271 7.88 1.72 -12.62
CA PHE A 271 8.48 0.64 -11.83
C PHE A 271 7.53 -0.53 -11.72
N HIS A 272 8.00 -1.72 -12.06
CA HIS A 272 7.27 -2.98 -11.94
C HIS A 272 7.81 -3.77 -10.74
N ARG A 273 6.91 -4.44 -10.01
CA ARG A 273 7.26 -5.28 -8.85
C ARG A 273 7.39 -6.73 -9.30
N TYR A 274 8.57 -7.31 -9.09
CA TYR A 274 8.83 -8.72 -9.33
C TYR A 274 8.82 -9.46 -8.01
N VAL A 275 7.87 -10.39 -7.85
CA VAL A 275 7.57 -11.03 -6.57
C VAL A 275 7.93 -12.50 -6.60
N PHE A 276 8.84 -12.89 -5.71
CA PHE A 276 9.13 -14.27 -5.38
C PHE A 276 8.23 -14.74 -4.24
N VAL A 277 7.46 -15.78 -4.49
CA VAL A 277 6.66 -16.49 -3.48
C VAL A 277 7.21 -17.89 -3.33
N LEU A 278 7.52 -18.27 -2.09
CA LEU A 278 7.92 -19.63 -1.75
C LEU A 278 6.77 -20.30 -1.02
N PHE A 279 6.36 -21.46 -1.53
CA PHE A 279 5.36 -22.31 -0.93
C PHE A 279 5.98 -23.58 -0.36
N LYS A 280 5.57 -23.97 0.84
CA LYS A 280 5.84 -25.28 1.43
C LYS A 280 4.80 -26.28 0.92
N GLN A 281 5.23 -27.43 0.42
CA GLN A 281 4.36 -28.52 0.01
C GLN A 281 4.34 -29.59 1.10
N ASP A 282 3.15 -30.13 1.40
CA ASP A 282 2.99 -31.22 2.36
C ASP A 282 3.23 -32.59 1.71
N ALA A 283 3.02 -32.68 0.40
CA ALA A 283 3.26 -33.87 -0.42
C ALA A 283 3.70 -33.45 -1.83
N ARG A 284 4.23 -34.41 -2.59
CA ARG A 284 4.57 -34.19 -4.01
C ARG A 284 3.30 -33.90 -4.81
N ILE A 285 3.30 -32.79 -5.55
CA ILE A 285 2.15 -32.34 -6.35
C ILE A 285 2.43 -32.64 -7.83
N SER A 286 1.40 -33.07 -8.56
CA SER A 286 1.51 -33.23 -10.02
C SER A 286 1.06 -31.96 -10.72
N PHE A 287 1.99 -31.25 -11.35
CA PHE A 287 1.73 -29.95 -11.99
C PHE A 287 1.46 -30.05 -13.49
N GLN A 288 0.88 -31.16 -13.99
CA GLN A 288 0.74 -31.41 -15.44
C GLN A 288 0.03 -30.29 -16.20
N GLU A 289 -0.94 -29.63 -15.58
CA GLU A 289 -1.69 -28.52 -16.19
C GLU A 289 -0.93 -27.18 -16.22
N ASP A 290 0.05 -27.01 -15.33
CA ASP A 290 0.79 -25.75 -15.17
C ASP A 290 2.17 -25.79 -15.87
N ILE A 291 2.53 -26.94 -16.46
CA ILE A 291 3.74 -27.08 -17.26
C ILE A 291 3.60 -26.25 -18.54
N ARG A 292 4.61 -25.43 -18.78
CA ARG A 292 4.73 -24.56 -19.95
C ARG A 292 5.74 -25.17 -20.92
N PRO A 293 5.63 -24.90 -22.23
CA PRO A 293 6.68 -25.31 -23.16
C PRO A 293 8.03 -24.69 -22.77
N SER A 294 9.14 -25.37 -23.03
CA SER A 294 10.48 -24.83 -22.83
C SER A 294 11.21 -24.81 -24.18
N PRO A 295 11.56 -23.64 -24.75
CA PRO A 295 11.33 -22.28 -24.25
C PRO A 295 9.93 -21.72 -24.60
N CYS A 296 9.15 -21.33 -23.59
CA CYS A 296 7.96 -20.48 -23.65
C CYS A 296 8.29 -18.98 -23.85
N SER A 297 8.35 -18.55 -25.11
CA SER A 297 8.44 -17.14 -25.52
C SER A 297 7.07 -16.46 -25.71
N SER A 298 5.97 -17.24 -25.68
CA SER A 298 4.61 -16.75 -25.87
C SER A 298 4.07 -16.07 -24.62
N LEU A 299 3.69 -14.80 -24.73
CA LEU A 299 3.10 -14.05 -23.61
C LEU A 299 1.72 -14.59 -23.18
N VAL A 300 0.96 -15.17 -24.11
CA VAL A 300 -0.35 -15.78 -23.81
C VAL A 300 -0.16 -16.97 -22.89
N ASP A 301 0.78 -17.85 -23.22
CA ASP A 301 1.10 -18.99 -22.38
C ASP A 301 1.71 -18.52 -21.05
N ARG A 302 2.44 -17.41 -21.03
CA ARG A 302 2.99 -16.79 -19.81
C ARG A 302 1.95 -16.19 -18.87
N THR A 303 0.76 -15.90 -19.38
CA THR A 303 -0.34 -15.28 -18.61
C THR A 303 -0.70 -16.19 -17.43
N PHE A 304 -0.78 -15.61 -16.25
CA PHE A 304 -0.89 -16.32 -14.99
C PHE A 304 -1.72 -15.53 -13.99
N LYS A 305 -2.44 -16.23 -13.10
CA LYS A 305 -3.10 -15.63 -11.93
C LYS A 305 -2.70 -16.43 -10.71
N THR A 306 -1.93 -15.82 -9.82
CA THR A 306 -1.40 -16.50 -8.63
C THR A 306 -2.51 -17.04 -7.73
N VAL A 307 -3.62 -16.29 -7.65
CA VAL A 307 -4.82 -16.67 -6.89
C VAL A 307 -5.40 -18.00 -7.35
N ASP A 308 -5.53 -18.19 -8.67
CA ASP A 308 -6.17 -19.38 -9.23
C ASP A 308 -5.26 -20.59 -9.11
N PHE A 309 -3.95 -20.40 -9.33
CA PHE A 309 -2.94 -21.43 -9.08
C PHE A 309 -2.92 -21.89 -7.63
N TYR A 310 -2.95 -20.95 -6.67
CA TYR A 310 -2.97 -21.28 -5.26
C TYR A 310 -4.27 -21.99 -4.87
N ARG A 311 -5.43 -21.51 -5.36
CA ARG A 311 -6.73 -22.14 -5.07
C ARG A 311 -6.80 -23.59 -5.51
N LYS A 312 -6.16 -23.96 -6.63
CA LYS A 312 -6.07 -25.35 -7.09
C LYS A 312 -5.26 -26.26 -6.16
N HIS A 313 -4.23 -25.71 -5.51
CA HIS A 313 -3.24 -26.49 -4.75
C HIS A 313 -3.24 -26.19 -3.24
N GLN A 314 -4.17 -25.38 -2.73
CA GLN A 314 -4.18 -24.90 -1.35
C GLN A 314 -4.20 -26.03 -0.30
N ASP A 315 -4.75 -27.20 -0.63
CA ASP A 315 -4.86 -28.33 0.29
C ASP A 315 -3.52 -29.03 0.53
N SER A 316 -2.55 -28.84 -0.37
CA SER A 316 -1.22 -29.48 -0.33
C SER A 316 -0.06 -28.48 -0.35
N MET A 317 -0.37 -27.18 -0.41
CA MET A 317 0.61 -26.10 -0.57
C MET A 317 0.27 -24.92 0.34
N THR A 318 1.25 -24.41 1.08
CA THR A 318 1.09 -23.26 1.99
C THR A 318 2.17 -22.20 1.73
N PRO A 319 1.82 -20.91 1.55
CA PRO A 319 2.81 -19.85 1.38
C PRO A 319 3.64 -19.64 2.65
N ALA A 320 4.95 -19.58 2.48
CA ALA A 320 5.92 -19.64 3.58
C ALA A 320 6.97 -18.52 3.52
N GLY A 321 7.38 -18.11 2.31
CA GLY A 321 8.40 -17.08 2.09
C GLY A 321 7.98 -16.06 1.04
N LEU A 322 8.51 -14.84 1.18
CA LEU A 322 8.22 -13.72 0.28
C LEU A 322 9.46 -12.83 0.14
N ALA A 323 9.85 -12.55 -1.10
CA ALA A 323 10.86 -11.55 -1.44
C ALA A 323 10.44 -10.84 -2.73
N PHE A 324 10.81 -9.58 -2.91
CA PHE A 324 10.46 -8.87 -4.15
C PHE A 324 11.41 -7.72 -4.40
N PHE A 325 11.57 -7.34 -5.66
CA PHE A 325 12.33 -6.17 -6.08
C PHE A 325 11.53 -5.34 -7.07
N GLN A 326 11.99 -4.11 -7.30
CA GLN A 326 11.44 -3.22 -8.32
C GLN A 326 12.40 -3.15 -9.50
N SER A 327 11.84 -3.21 -10.70
CA SER A 327 12.60 -2.99 -11.92
C SER A 327 11.96 -1.92 -12.78
N GLN A 328 12.79 -1.24 -13.57
CA GLN A 328 12.36 -0.24 -14.55
C GLN A 328 13.06 -0.52 -15.86
N TRP A 329 12.48 -0.01 -16.95
CA TRP A 329 13.05 -0.15 -18.28
C TRP A 329 14.54 0.23 -18.34
N ASP A 330 15.31 -0.58 -19.05
CA ASP A 330 16.68 -0.32 -19.48
C ASP A 330 16.87 -0.77 -20.95
N GLN A 331 18.09 -0.63 -21.48
CA GLN A 331 18.37 -0.98 -22.88
C GLN A 331 18.34 -2.49 -23.16
N SER A 332 18.49 -3.35 -22.15
CA SER A 332 18.43 -4.82 -22.29
C SER A 332 17.00 -5.33 -22.49
N VAL A 333 16.00 -4.54 -22.12
CA VAL A 333 14.59 -4.86 -22.38
C VAL A 333 14.30 -4.88 -23.89
N THR A 334 14.88 -3.96 -24.66
CA THR A 334 14.73 -3.92 -26.12
C THR A 334 15.25 -5.21 -26.78
N SER A 335 16.39 -5.74 -26.32
CA SER A 335 16.91 -7.01 -26.84
C SER A 335 16.01 -8.19 -26.45
N THR A 336 15.43 -8.18 -25.25
CA THR A 336 14.47 -9.20 -24.79
C THR A 336 13.20 -9.23 -25.66
N PHE A 337 12.62 -8.07 -26.02
CA PHE A 337 11.46 -8.02 -26.91
C PHE A 337 11.77 -8.54 -28.31
N HIS A 338 12.91 -8.14 -28.89
CA HIS A 338 13.24 -8.49 -30.26
C HIS A 338 13.79 -9.90 -30.43
N HIS A 339 14.63 -10.39 -29.51
CA HIS A 339 15.30 -11.68 -29.63
C HIS A 339 14.59 -12.81 -28.89
N THR A 340 14.07 -12.55 -27.67
CA THR A 340 13.42 -13.58 -26.86
C THR A 340 11.93 -13.71 -27.17
N LEU A 341 11.21 -12.59 -27.20
CA LEU A 341 9.75 -12.56 -27.44
C LEU A 341 9.38 -12.43 -28.93
N ASN A 342 10.36 -12.13 -29.80
CA ASN A 342 10.17 -11.93 -31.25
C ASN A 342 9.01 -10.97 -31.59
N MET A 343 8.94 -9.85 -30.87
CA MET A 343 7.89 -8.84 -31.04
C MET A 343 8.46 -7.42 -31.04
N LYS A 344 7.62 -6.45 -31.41
CA LYS A 344 7.96 -5.03 -31.34
C LYS A 344 7.81 -4.55 -29.90
N GLU A 345 8.78 -3.79 -29.42
CA GLU A 345 8.74 -3.17 -28.10
C GLU A 345 7.60 -2.14 -28.03
N PRO A 346 6.63 -2.29 -27.12
CA PRO A 346 5.63 -1.27 -26.87
C PRO A 346 6.23 -0.14 -26.01
N VAL A 347 5.90 1.10 -26.38
CA VAL A 347 6.32 2.31 -25.66
C VAL A 347 5.09 3.06 -25.19
N PHE A 348 5.05 3.35 -23.90
CA PHE A 348 3.95 4.03 -23.23
C PHE A 348 4.37 5.45 -22.86
N GLU A 349 3.38 6.34 -22.79
CA GLU A 349 3.55 7.71 -22.34
C GLU A 349 2.47 8.05 -21.32
N PHE A 350 2.86 8.76 -20.25
CA PHE A 350 1.91 9.24 -19.26
C PHE A 350 1.20 10.50 -19.77
N ILE A 351 -0.01 10.31 -20.31
CA ILE A 351 -0.86 11.40 -20.76
C ILE A 351 -1.65 11.94 -19.58
N ARG A 352 -1.45 13.22 -19.24
CA ARG A 352 -2.22 13.90 -18.19
C ARG A 352 -3.64 14.18 -18.68
N PRO A 353 -4.66 14.14 -17.78
CA PRO A 353 -5.99 14.60 -18.12
C PRO A 353 -5.96 16.03 -18.67
N PRO A 354 -6.81 16.33 -19.69
CA PRO A 354 -6.85 17.67 -20.25
C PRO A 354 -7.22 18.69 -19.18
N VAL A 355 -6.63 19.88 -19.28
CA VAL A 355 -6.91 20.96 -18.34
C VAL A 355 -8.38 21.35 -18.46
N TYR A 356 -9.10 21.34 -17.35
CA TYR A 356 -10.49 21.78 -17.35
C TYR A 356 -10.59 23.27 -17.68
N HIS A 357 -11.41 23.58 -18.67
CA HIS A 357 -11.81 24.94 -19.00
C HIS A 357 -13.33 25.03 -18.88
N PRO A 358 -13.87 26.03 -18.13
CA PRO A 358 -15.31 26.23 -18.08
C PRO A 358 -15.85 26.57 -19.48
N PRO A 359 -17.14 26.37 -19.76
CA PRO A 359 -17.72 26.75 -21.04
C PRO A 359 -17.40 28.21 -21.41
N GLN A 360 -16.99 28.43 -22.66
CA GLN A 360 -16.63 29.76 -23.13
C GLN A 360 -17.87 30.66 -23.12
N VAL A 361 -17.74 31.85 -22.51
CA VAL A 361 -18.79 32.87 -22.51
C VAL A 361 -18.49 33.94 -23.54
N LYS A 362 -19.53 34.42 -24.22
CA LYS A 362 -19.40 35.46 -25.26
C LYS A 362 -18.81 36.76 -24.71
N PHE A 363 -19.15 37.13 -23.48
CA PHE A 363 -18.69 38.34 -22.82
C PHE A 363 -18.01 37.99 -21.49
N PRO A 364 -16.70 37.70 -21.49
CA PRO A 364 -15.98 37.27 -20.29
C PRO A 364 -15.64 38.47 -19.40
N HIS A 365 -16.67 39.02 -18.73
CA HIS A 365 -16.53 40.21 -17.88
C HIS A 365 -15.50 39.98 -16.75
N GLY A 366 -14.58 40.93 -16.58
CA GLY A 366 -13.52 40.87 -15.57
C GLY A 366 -12.44 39.82 -15.81
N LYS A 367 -12.38 39.21 -17.00
CA LYS A 367 -11.30 38.27 -17.37
C LYS A 367 -10.18 38.98 -18.14
N PRO A 368 -8.92 38.53 -17.98
CA PRO A 368 -7.80 39.05 -18.76
C PRO A 368 -7.88 38.62 -20.23
N LEU A 369 -7.19 39.33 -21.12
CA LEU A 369 -7.17 39.04 -22.57
C LEU A 369 -6.74 37.60 -22.90
N ARG A 370 -5.81 37.03 -22.12
CA ARG A 370 -5.36 35.62 -22.21
C ARG A 370 -6.46 34.59 -21.99
N TYR A 371 -7.66 35.01 -21.59
CA TYR A 371 -8.84 34.14 -21.54
C TYR A 371 -9.15 33.52 -22.92
N LEU A 372 -9.01 34.31 -23.99
CA LEU A 372 -9.29 33.85 -25.35
C LEU A 372 -8.31 32.76 -25.80
N ASP A 373 -7.07 32.79 -25.31
CA ASP A 373 -6.04 31.81 -25.64
C ASP A 373 -6.37 30.41 -25.09
N ARG A 374 -7.16 30.31 -24.01
CA ARG A 374 -7.58 29.02 -23.43
C ARG A 374 -8.47 28.19 -24.35
N TYR A 375 -9.10 28.84 -25.32
CA TYR A 375 -10.00 28.22 -26.29
C TYR A 375 -9.46 28.34 -27.71
N ARG A 376 -8.17 28.71 -27.86
CA ARG A 376 -7.51 28.76 -29.16
C ARG A 376 -6.83 27.41 -29.41
N ASP A 377 -7.13 26.78 -30.53
CA ASP A 377 -6.54 25.49 -30.95
C ASP A 377 -5.07 25.60 -31.41
N GLY A 378 -4.29 26.54 -30.87
CA GLY A 378 -2.85 26.68 -31.14
C GLY A 378 -2.45 27.22 -32.52
N LYS A 379 -3.38 27.65 -33.38
CA LYS A 379 -3.04 28.27 -34.67
C LYS A 379 -2.38 29.64 -34.48
N GLU A 380 -1.21 29.86 -35.09
CA GLU A 380 -0.46 31.12 -34.99
C GLU A 380 -1.23 32.30 -35.63
N HIS A 381 -1.70 32.12 -36.87
CA HIS A 381 -2.52 33.11 -37.58
C HIS A 381 -3.65 32.42 -38.36
N THR A 382 -4.84 33.05 -38.40
CA THR A 382 -5.99 32.54 -39.17
C THR A 382 -6.55 33.64 -40.07
N TYR A 383 -6.48 33.43 -41.39
CA TYR A 383 -6.95 34.38 -42.41
C TYR A 383 -8.33 34.02 -43.00
N GLY A 384 -8.85 32.82 -42.70
CA GLY A 384 -10.22 32.44 -43.07
C GLY A 384 -10.40 32.34 -44.59
N LYS A 385 -11.25 33.22 -45.16
CA LYS A 385 -11.57 33.27 -46.60
C LYS A 385 -10.61 34.14 -47.43
N TYR A 386 -9.69 34.85 -46.77
CA TYR A 386 -8.71 35.72 -47.42
C TYR A 386 -7.47 34.94 -47.84
#